data_AF-A0A3A5PJ20-F1
#
_entry.id   AF-A0A3A5PJ20-F1
#
_cell.length_a   1.000
_cell.length_b   1.000
_cell.length_c   1.000
_cell.angle_alpha   90.00
_cell.angle_beta   90.00
_cell.angle_gamma   90.00
#
_symmetry.space_group_name_H-M   'P 1'
#
loop_
_entity.id
_entity.type
_entity.pdbx_description
1 polymer ?
#
loop_
_entity_poly.entity_id
_entity_poly.type
_entity_poly.pdbx_seq_one_letter_code
_entity_poly.pdbx_strand_id
1 'polypeptide(L)'
;MIPKPLITYIETAIIPRYKEFDKAHNLSHVRTVIEESLALARQHPEADERLAYVIAAYHDTGLCRDRTTHHLVSGEILMADSTLRQWFSDTEILLMKEAVEDHRASTDHEPRSIYGKIVAEADRIIDPDITLRRTVQYGLKQNPAADKEWHYQRFHQHLMAKYAPGGYLKLWFPEGKNAEQLKKLQAIIADEGRLRQVFNRIFEEEK
;
A
#
# COMPACT_ATOMS: atom_id res chain seq x y z
N MET A 1 22.58 8.99 2.06
CA MET A 1 22.07 9.67 3.27
C MET A 1 21.09 10.76 2.85
N ILE A 2 19.89 10.79 3.42
CA ILE A 2 18.85 11.75 3.07
C ILE A 2 19.14 13.11 3.76
N PRO A 3 19.11 14.25 3.05
CA PRO A 3 19.37 15.56 3.64
C PRO A 3 18.39 15.90 4.78
N LYS A 4 18.91 16.37 5.91
CA LYS A 4 18.09 16.80 7.07
C LYS A 4 17.01 17.85 6.72
N PRO A 5 17.27 18.84 5.85
CA PRO A 5 16.22 19.79 5.42
C PRO A 5 15.08 19.10 4.68
N LEU A 6 15.37 18.11 3.83
CA LEU A 6 14.35 17.33 3.11
C LEU A 6 13.51 16.51 4.10
N ILE A 7 14.15 15.82 5.04
CA ILE A 7 13.44 15.08 6.12
C ILE A 7 12.51 16.03 6.88
N THR A 8 13.03 17.19 7.30
CA THR A 8 12.25 18.17 8.06
C THR A 8 11.02 18.65 7.27
N TYR A 9 11.19 18.90 5.97
CA TYR A 9 10.09 19.29 5.10
C TYR A 9 9.03 18.19 5.01
N ILE A 10 9.42 16.95 4.70
CA ILE A 10 8.49 15.82 4.58
C ILE A 10 7.73 15.57 5.89
N GLU A 11 8.43 15.55 7.03
CA GLU A 11 7.83 15.32 8.35
C GLU A 11 6.88 16.43 8.81
N THR A 12 7.05 17.67 8.32
CA THR A 12 6.24 18.82 8.77
C THR A 12 5.16 19.24 7.78
N ALA A 13 5.35 19.02 6.47
CA ALA A 13 4.44 19.49 5.43
C ALA A 13 3.62 18.37 4.76
N ILE A 14 4.17 17.14 4.70
CA ILE A 14 3.59 16.06 3.89
C ILE A 14 2.98 14.97 4.77
N ILE A 15 3.76 14.34 5.64
CA ILE A 15 3.29 13.27 6.53
C ILE A 15 2.07 13.69 7.38
N PRO A 16 2.00 14.92 7.94
CA PRO A 16 0.84 15.32 8.73
C PRO A 16 -0.51 15.30 7.99
N ARG A 17 -0.52 15.34 6.65
CA ARG A 17 -1.75 15.28 5.85
C ARG A 17 -2.52 13.96 6.04
N TYR A 18 -1.81 12.87 6.38
CA TYR A 18 -2.40 11.56 6.63
C TYR A 18 -3.26 11.50 7.91
N LYS A 19 -3.26 12.56 8.74
CA LYS A 19 -4.18 12.66 9.90
C LYS A 19 -5.64 12.78 9.48
N GLU A 20 -5.91 13.31 8.29
CA GLU A 20 -7.26 13.54 7.78
C GLU A 20 -7.80 12.35 6.98
N PHE A 21 -6.98 11.32 6.75
CA PHE A 21 -7.35 10.14 5.96
C PHE A 21 -7.97 9.04 6.81
N ASP A 22 -8.54 8.03 6.15
CA ASP A 22 -9.19 6.93 6.86
C ASP A 22 -8.20 6.05 7.65
N LYS A 23 -8.74 5.21 8.54
CA LYS A 23 -7.97 4.36 9.45
C LYS A 23 -6.94 3.47 8.73
N ALA A 24 -7.15 3.11 7.46
CA ALA A 24 -6.23 2.27 6.71
C ALA A 24 -5.06 3.07 6.10
N HIS A 25 -5.18 4.40 5.95
CA HIS A 25 -4.17 5.26 5.32
C HIS A 25 -3.75 6.40 6.26
N ASN A 26 -3.48 6.06 7.53
CA ASN A 26 -3.14 7.03 8.56
C ASN A 26 -1.61 7.23 8.70
N LEU A 27 -1.19 7.99 9.72
CA LEU A 27 0.24 8.22 10.02
C LEU A 27 1.06 6.94 10.21
N SER A 28 0.46 5.88 10.75
CA SER A 28 1.15 4.60 10.91
C SER A 28 1.40 3.95 9.55
N HIS A 29 0.42 4.01 8.64
CA HIS A 29 0.54 3.45 7.30
C HIS A 29 1.71 4.07 6.55
N VAL A 30 1.70 5.40 6.36
CA VAL A 30 2.76 6.08 5.61
C VAL A 30 4.15 5.85 6.19
N ARG A 31 4.28 5.78 7.53
CA ARG A 31 5.57 5.49 8.18
C ARG A 31 6.07 4.09 7.87
N THR A 32 5.18 3.08 7.90
CA THR A 32 5.56 1.72 7.50
C THR A 32 5.92 1.65 6.02
N VAL A 33 5.18 2.31 5.14
CA VAL A 33 5.51 2.35 3.69
C VAL A 33 6.86 3.03 3.45
N ILE A 34 7.16 4.12 4.17
CA ILE A 34 8.48 4.77 4.12
C ILE A 34 9.59 3.81 4.58
N GLU A 35 9.40 3.15 5.72
CA GLU A 35 10.40 2.22 6.28
C GLU A 35 10.69 1.07 5.32
N GLU A 36 9.66 0.41 4.80
CA GLU A 36 9.82 -0.72 3.87
C GLU A 36 10.36 -0.23 2.51
N SER A 37 9.97 0.95 2.02
CA SER A 37 10.51 1.52 0.78
C SER A 37 12.01 1.79 0.90
N LEU A 38 12.48 2.31 2.03
CA LEU A 38 13.90 2.53 2.30
C LEU A 38 14.65 1.20 2.46
N ALA A 39 14.04 0.22 3.12
CA ALA A 39 14.63 -1.11 3.27
C ALA A 39 14.81 -1.81 1.92
N LEU A 40 13.83 -1.69 1.02
CA LEU A 40 13.91 -2.18 -0.36
C LEU A 40 14.95 -1.38 -1.15
N ALA A 41 14.91 -0.04 -1.14
CA ALA A 41 15.87 0.79 -1.88
C ALA A 41 17.33 0.44 -1.53
N ARG A 42 17.65 0.15 -0.26
CA ARG A 42 19.01 -0.26 0.16
C ARG A 42 19.48 -1.60 -0.42
N GLN A 43 18.58 -2.44 -0.90
CA GLN A 43 18.90 -3.70 -1.57
C GLN A 43 19.21 -3.51 -3.06
N HIS A 44 18.94 -2.31 -3.61
CA HIS A 44 19.11 -1.96 -5.01
C HIS A 44 20.18 -0.87 -5.16
N PRO A 45 21.43 -1.22 -5.56
CA PRO A 45 22.52 -0.25 -5.68
C PRO A 45 22.23 0.94 -6.60
N GLU A 46 21.33 0.77 -7.57
CA GLU A 46 20.86 1.79 -8.50
C GLU A 46 19.80 2.74 -7.92
N ALA A 47 19.24 2.42 -6.74
CA ALA A 47 18.18 3.19 -6.11
C ALA A 47 18.74 4.25 -5.15
N ASP A 48 18.26 5.48 -5.30
CA ASP A 48 18.50 6.60 -4.40
C ASP A 48 17.44 6.63 -3.29
N GLU A 49 17.88 6.45 -2.05
CA GLU A 49 17.02 6.53 -0.86
C GLU A 49 16.24 7.86 -0.77
N ARG A 50 16.76 8.96 -1.33
CA ARG A 50 16.06 10.27 -1.34
C ARG A 50 14.78 10.20 -2.17
N LEU A 51 14.84 9.57 -3.35
CA LEU A 51 13.68 9.42 -4.23
C LEU A 51 12.68 8.44 -3.60
N ALA A 52 13.14 7.29 -3.10
CA ALA A 52 12.29 6.31 -2.43
C ALA A 52 11.54 6.91 -1.21
N TYR A 53 12.22 7.73 -0.40
CA TYR A 53 11.63 8.42 0.74
C TYR A 53 10.50 9.37 0.34
N VAL A 54 10.73 10.21 -0.67
CA VAL A 54 9.72 11.19 -1.12
C VAL A 54 8.54 10.48 -1.77
N ILE A 55 8.79 9.52 -2.65
CA ILE A 55 7.74 8.73 -3.32
C ILE A 55 6.84 8.07 -2.27
N ALA A 56 7.44 7.41 -1.27
CA ALA A 56 6.69 6.76 -0.19
C ALA A 56 5.89 7.77 0.65
N ALA A 57 6.44 8.95 0.95
CA ALA A 57 5.70 9.97 1.70
C ALA A 57 4.50 10.54 0.91
N TYR A 58 4.62 10.63 -0.41
CA TYR A 58 3.61 11.23 -1.28
C TYR A 58 2.55 10.26 -1.80
N HIS A 59 2.78 8.95 -1.80
CA HIS A 59 1.99 7.95 -2.55
C HIS A 59 0.47 8.08 -2.40
N ASP A 60 0.00 8.40 -1.18
CA ASP A 60 -1.41 8.46 -0.81
C ASP A 60 -1.93 9.89 -0.56
N THR A 61 -1.13 10.93 -0.81
CA THR A 61 -1.54 12.32 -0.56
C THR A 61 -2.79 12.75 -1.34
N GLY A 62 -3.08 12.09 -2.46
CA GLY A 62 -4.27 12.29 -3.27
C GLY A 62 -5.57 11.75 -2.67
N LEU A 63 -5.53 11.04 -1.53
CA LEU A 63 -6.71 10.61 -0.79
C LEU A 63 -7.56 11.79 -0.29
N CYS A 64 -7.00 13.00 -0.26
CA CYS A 64 -7.75 14.23 0.00
C CYS A 64 -8.87 14.48 -1.01
N ARG A 65 -8.80 13.89 -2.21
CA ARG A 65 -9.84 13.98 -3.25
C ARG A 65 -10.77 12.78 -3.20
N ASP A 66 -10.27 11.60 -3.55
CA ASP A 66 -11.05 10.37 -3.56
C ASP A 66 -10.16 9.11 -3.65
N ARG A 67 -10.70 7.97 -3.23
CA ARG A 67 -9.98 6.68 -3.29
C ARG A 67 -9.81 6.15 -4.71
N THR A 68 -10.66 6.52 -5.66
CA THR A 68 -10.62 5.98 -7.02
C THR A 68 -9.48 6.57 -7.84
N THR A 69 -9.13 7.83 -7.62
CA THR A 69 -8.12 8.57 -8.39
C THR A 69 -6.90 8.99 -7.57
N HIS A 70 -6.83 8.70 -6.26
CA HIS A 70 -5.75 9.18 -5.37
C HIS A 70 -4.33 9.05 -5.95
N HIS A 71 -3.92 7.91 -6.48
CA HIS A 71 -2.60 7.72 -7.13
C HIS A 71 -2.24 8.80 -8.18
N LEU A 72 -3.17 9.16 -9.07
CA LEU A 72 -2.98 10.23 -10.05
C LEU A 72 -2.87 11.60 -9.38
N VAL A 73 -3.74 11.86 -8.40
CA VAL A 73 -3.75 13.11 -7.63
C VAL A 73 -2.49 13.26 -6.79
N SER A 74 -1.99 12.19 -6.20
CA SER A 74 -0.72 12.17 -5.48
C SER A 74 0.43 12.54 -6.41
N GLY A 75 0.41 12.06 -7.66
CA GLY A 75 1.36 12.46 -8.70
C GLY A 75 1.24 13.95 -9.06
N GLU A 76 0.02 14.47 -9.21
CA GLU A 76 -0.25 15.91 -9.44
C GLU A 76 0.27 16.76 -8.27
N ILE A 77 -0.02 16.37 -7.02
CA ILE A 77 0.41 17.05 -5.80
C ILE A 77 1.95 17.06 -5.70
N LEU A 78 2.61 15.94 -5.98
CA LEU A 78 4.06 15.82 -5.98
C LEU A 78 4.67 16.75 -7.05
N MET A 79 4.15 16.72 -8.28
CA MET A 79 4.66 17.54 -9.38
C MET A 79 4.50 19.04 -9.12
N ALA A 80 3.42 19.43 -8.43
CA ALA A 80 3.11 20.81 -8.09
C ALA A 80 3.94 21.36 -6.92
N ASP A 81 4.58 20.50 -6.10
CA ASP A 81 5.40 20.97 -4.99
C ASP A 81 6.74 21.55 -5.47
N SER A 82 6.78 22.86 -5.64
CA SER A 82 7.99 23.58 -6.02
C SER A 82 9.13 23.47 -5.00
N THR A 83 8.84 23.10 -3.75
CA THR A 83 9.85 22.92 -2.71
C THR A 83 10.82 21.80 -3.06
N LEU A 84 10.34 20.72 -3.69
CA LEU A 84 11.17 19.56 -4.07
C LEU A 84 12.32 19.94 -5.01
N ARG A 85 12.19 21.02 -5.79
CA ARG A 85 13.24 21.52 -6.70
C ARG A 85 14.50 22.02 -5.99
N GLN A 86 14.46 22.16 -4.67
CA GLN A 86 15.67 22.41 -3.87
C GLN A 86 16.60 21.18 -3.80
N TRP A 87 16.07 19.97 -4.03
CA TRP A 87 16.81 18.71 -3.87
C TRP A 87 16.81 17.82 -5.11
N PHE A 88 15.86 18.03 -6.04
CA PHE A 88 15.62 17.17 -7.19
C PHE A 88 15.47 17.98 -8.48
N SER A 89 15.98 17.41 -9.56
CA SER A 89 15.77 17.89 -10.93
C SER A 89 14.33 17.63 -11.41
N ASP A 90 13.89 18.33 -12.46
CA ASP A 90 12.57 18.08 -13.05
C ASP A 90 12.42 16.64 -13.58
N THR A 91 13.51 16.01 -14.05
CA THR A 91 13.53 14.60 -14.46
C THR A 91 13.30 13.67 -13.28
N GLU A 92 13.93 13.92 -12.13
CA GLU A 92 13.71 13.16 -10.90
C GLU A 92 12.27 13.35 -10.39
N ILE A 93 11.74 14.58 -10.43
CA ILE A 93 10.36 14.86 -10.03
C ILE A 93 9.36 14.13 -10.93
N LEU A 94 9.59 14.11 -12.25
CA LEU A 94 8.78 13.32 -13.18
C LEU A 94 8.83 11.84 -12.81
N LEU A 95 10.03 11.27 -12.61
CA LEU A 95 10.19 9.88 -12.20
C LEU A 95 9.44 9.55 -10.89
N MET A 96 9.46 10.48 -9.92
CA MET A 96 8.74 10.32 -8.66
C MET A 96 7.22 10.36 -8.85
N LYS A 97 6.70 11.28 -9.68
CA LYS A 97 5.28 11.32 -10.06
C LYS A 97 4.87 9.97 -10.66
N GLU A 98 5.64 9.46 -11.60
CA GLU A 98 5.35 8.20 -12.28
C GLU A 98 5.31 7.02 -11.30
N ALA A 99 6.30 6.94 -10.40
CA ALA A 99 6.33 5.91 -9.37
C ALA A 99 5.13 5.98 -8.42
N VAL A 100 4.71 7.18 -8.03
CA VAL A 100 3.51 7.40 -7.21
C VAL A 100 2.24 6.97 -7.95
N GLU A 101 2.12 7.24 -9.24
CA GLU A 101 0.96 6.79 -10.03
C GLU A 101 0.91 5.25 -10.14
N ASP A 102 2.06 4.60 -10.20
CA ASP A 102 2.18 3.16 -10.46
C ASP A 102 1.99 2.28 -9.20
N HIS A 103 1.85 2.86 -8.00
CA HIS A 103 1.89 2.09 -6.76
C HIS A 103 0.69 1.14 -6.56
N ARG A 104 -0.45 1.44 -7.20
CA ARG A 104 -1.72 0.77 -6.90
C ARG A 104 -1.68 -0.72 -7.26
N ALA A 105 -2.14 -1.58 -6.35
CA ALA A 105 -2.22 -3.02 -6.59
C ALA A 105 -3.14 -3.45 -7.74
N SER A 106 -4.13 -2.64 -8.10
CA SER A 106 -5.08 -2.92 -9.19
C SER A 106 -4.69 -2.24 -10.51
N THR A 107 -3.49 -1.71 -10.63
CA THR A 107 -2.99 -1.18 -11.91
C THR A 107 -2.84 -2.34 -12.90
N ASP A 108 -3.14 -2.10 -14.18
CA ASP A 108 -3.17 -3.10 -15.25
C ASP A 108 -1.83 -3.27 -15.98
N HIS A 109 -0.84 -2.45 -15.62
CA HIS A 109 0.51 -2.46 -16.19
C HIS A 109 1.59 -2.65 -15.11
N GLU A 110 2.80 -2.98 -15.54
CA GLU A 110 3.97 -2.98 -14.67
C GLU A 110 4.40 -1.54 -14.33
N PRO A 111 4.90 -1.26 -13.10
CA PRO A 111 5.48 0.04 -12.79
C PRO A 111 6.65 0.38 -13.70
N ARG A 112 6.70 1.65 -14.15
CA ARG A 112 7.63 2.17 -15.14
C ARG A 112 9.10 2.18 -14.67
N SER A 113 9.33 2.17 -13.36
CA SER A 113 10.66 2.26 -12.77
C SER A 113 10.82 1.34 -11.56
N ILE A 114 12.07 1.12 -11.14
CA ILE A 114 12.38 0.42 -9.89
C ILE A 114 11.71 1.11 -8.68
N TYR A 115 11.59 2.44 -8.69
CA TYR A 115 10.93 3.15 -7.61
C TYR A 115 9.42 2.90 -7.56
N GLY A 116 8.77 2.78 -8.72
CA GLY A 116 7.38 2.35 -8.81
C GLY A 116 7.19 0.94 -8.25
N LYS A 117 8.10 0.02 -8.55
CA LYS A 117 8.12 -1.33 -7.95
C LYS A 117 8.29 -1.29 -6.44
N ILE A 118 9.26 -0.49 -5.95
CA ILE A 118 9.54 -0.33 -4.52
C ILE A 118 8.31 0.17 -3.77
N VAL A 119 7.68 1.27 -4.21
CA VAL A 119 6.53 1.83 -3.48
C VAL A 119 5.30 0.92 -3.59
N ALA A 120 5.08 0.30 -4.76
CA ALA A 120 4.00 -0.68 -4.93
C ALA A 120 4.18 -1.89 -4.01
N GLU A 121 5.42 -2.34 -3.79
CA GLU A 121 5.71 -3.43 -2.86
C GLU A 121 5.53 -2.98 -1.40
N ALA A 122 6.09 -1.83 -1.04
CA ALA A 122 6.05 -1.31 0.32
C ALA A 122 4.64 -0.96 0.80
N ASP A 123 3.76 -0.52 -0.10
CA ASP A 123 2.34 -0.27 0.19
C ASP A 123 1.54 -1.58 0.41
N ARG A 124 1.98 -2.69 -0.20
CA ARG A 124 1.34 -4.00 -0.07
C ARG A 124 1.81 -4.74 1.16
N ILE A 125 1.70 -4.12 2.34
CA ILE A 125 2.00 -4.79 3.60
C ILE A 125 1.07 -5.99 3.75
N ILE A 126 1.63 -7.20 3.66
CA ILE A 126 0.89 -8.45 3.83
C ILE A 126 1.27 -9.05 5.17
N ASP A 127 0.30 -9.07 6.07
CA ASP A 127 0.28 -9.95 7.22
C ASP A 127 -1.02 -10.76 7.15
N PRO A 128 -0.98 -12.11 7.21
CA PRO A 128 -2.18 -12.92 7.06
C PRO A 128 -3.29 -12.61 8.07
N ASP A 129 -2.98 -12.44 9.37
CA ASP A 129 -4.03 -12.16 10.37
C ASP A 129 -4.62 -10.77 10.15
N ILE A 130 -3.77 -9.76 9.94
CA ILE A 130 -4.22 -8.38 9.67
C ILE A 130 -5.03 -8.32 8.38
N THR A 131 -4.61 -9.01 7.32
CA THR A 131 -5.30 -9.01 6.01
C THR A 131 -6.68 -9.64 6.13
N LEU A 132 -6.78 -10.81 6.77
CA LEU A 132 -8.05 -11.49 6.98
C LEU A 132 -8.97 -10.65 7.87
N ARG A 133 -8.45 -10.11 8.98
CA ARG A 133 -9.19 -9.24 9.90
C ARG A 133 -9.73 -7.98 9.24
N ARG A 134 -8.89 -7.25 8.50
CA ARG A 134 -9.31 -6.06 7.74
C ARG A 134 -10.38 -6.38 6.69
N THR A 135 -10.31 -7.55 6.07
CA THR A 135 -11.31 -7.99 5.08
C THR A 135 -12.68 -8.22 5.75
N VAL A 136 -12.70 -8.79 6.95
CA VAL A 136 -13.92 -8.95 7.76
C VAL A 136 -14.47 -7.60 8.21
N GLN A 137 -13.62 -6.75 8.82
CA GLN A 137 -13.99 -5.41 9.28
C GLN A 137 -14.59 -4.56 8.16
N TYR A 138 -14.04 -4.65 6.94
CA TYR A 138 -14.59 -3.94 5.79
C TYR A 138 -15.99 -4.46 5.44
N GLY A 139 -16.22 -5.77 5.46
CA GLY A 139 -17.54 -6.35 5.25
C GLY A 139 -18.57 -5.82 6.25
N LEU A 140 -18.23 -5.87 7.54
CA LEU A 140 -19.07 -5.36 8.64
C LEU A 140 -19.38 -3.86 8.49
N LYS A 141 -18.42 -3.04 8.05
CA LYS A 141 -18.64 -1.61 7.78
C LYS A 141 -19.54 -1.37 6.57
N GLN A 142 -19.40 -2.15 5.50
CA GLN A 142 -20.15 -1.95 4.25
C GLN A 142 -21.62 -2.35 4.35
N ASN A 143 -21.91 -3.45 5.05
CA ASN A 143 -23.28 -3.92 5.22
C ASN A 143 -23.46 -4.53 6.62
N PRO A 144 -23.62 -3.70 7.67
CA PRO A 144 -23.72 -4.17 9.05
C PRO A 144 -24.94 -5.06 9.32
N ALA A 145 -25.98 -4.97 8.49
CA ALA A 145 -27.23 -5.71 8.65
C ALA A 145 -27.23 -7.06 7.92
N ALA A 146 -26.19 -7.36 7.13
CA ALA A 146 -26.08 -8.62 6.43
C ALA A 146 -25.88 -9.79 7.39
N ASP A 147 -26.29 -10.98 6.96
CA ASP A 147 -26.01 -12.19 7.70
C ASP A 147 -24.55 -12.62 7.56
N LYS A 148 -24.15 -13.56 8.42
CA LYS A 148 -22.79 -14.11 8.46
C LYS A 148 -22.38 -14.80 7.16
N GLU A 149 -23.32 -15.38 6.43
CA GLU A 149 -23.04 -16.09 5.18
C GLU A 149 -22.69 -15.10 4.07
N TRP A 150 -23.44 -14.01 3.95
CA TRP A 150 -23.13 -12.91 3.05
C TRP A 150 -21.72 -12.35 3.31
N HIS A 151 -21.37 -12.12 4.58
CA HIS A 151 -20.04 -11.65 4.95
C HIS A 151 -18.95 -12.66 4.57
N TYR A 152 -19.19 -13.95 4.75
CA TYR A 152 -18.25 -15.00 4.36
C TYR A 152 -18.06 -15.04 2.84
N GLN A 153 -19.13 -14.99 2.05
CA GLN A 153 -19.06 -14.99 0.59
C GLN A 153 -18.27 -13.80 0.06
N ARG A 154 -18.54 -12.59 0.57
CA ARG A 154 -17.79 -11.38 0.23
C ARG A 154 -16.33 -11.48 0.63
N PHE A 155 -16.05 -11.96 1.84
CA PHE A 155 -14.69 -12.19 2.35
C PHE A 155 -13.92 -13.15 1.44
N HIS A 156 -14.50 -14.30 1.13
CA HIS A 156 -13.93 -15.31 0.25
C HIS A 156 -13.68 -14.76 -1.16
N GLN A 157 -14.68 -14.14 -1.77
CA GLN A 157 -14.56 -13.57 -3.12
C GLN A 157 -13.45 -12.51 -3.19
N HIS A 158 -13.32 -11.66 -2.17
CA HIS A 158 -12.26 -10.66 -2.11
C HIS A 158 -10.87 -11.32 -2.06
N LEU A 159 -10.69 -12.33 -1.21
CA LEU A 159 -9.43 -13.04 -1.08
C LEU A 159 -9.04 -13.78 -2.36
N MET A 160 -10.01 -14.42 -3.02
CA MET A 160 -9.81 -15.11 -4.29
C MET A 160 -9.43 -14.15 -5.41
N ALA A 161 -10.14 -13.03 -5.56
CA ALA A 161 -9.86 -12.06 -6.60
C ALA A 161 -8.49 -11.40 -6.42
N LYS A 162 -8.12 -11.06 -5.17
CA LYS A 162 -6.92 -10.26 -4.88
C LYS A 162 -5.68 -11.10 -4.59
N TYR A 163 -5.77 -12.06 -3.68
CA TYR A 163 -4.60 -12.69 -3.05
C TYR A 163 -4.35 -14.15 -3.45
N ALA A 164 -5.38 -14.89 -3.90
CA ALA A 164 -5.20 -16.28 -4.32
C ALA A 164 -4.25 -16.41 -5.53
N PRO A 165 -3.73 -17.61 -5.82
CA PRO A 165 -2.98 -17.85 -7.05
C PRO A 165 -3.78 -17.39 -8.28
N GLY A 166 -3.19 -16.52 -9.10
CA GLY A 166 -3.87 -15.91 -10.24
C GLY A 166 -4.65 -14.62 -9.93
N GLY A 167 -4.73 -14.22 -8.66
CA GLY A 167 -5.31 -12.95 -8.25
C GLY A 167 -4.58 -11.73 -8.81
N TYR A 168 -5.22 -10.56 -8.72
CA TYR A 168 -4.70 -9.34 -9.34
C TYR A 168 -3.52 -8.72 -8.57
N LEU A 169 -3.29 -9.06 -7.30
CA LEU A 169 -2.10 -8.57 -6.58
C LEU A 169 -0.84 -9.19 -7.17
N LYS A 170 0.08 -8.35 -7.66
CA LYS A 170 1.37 -8.76 -8.25
C LYS A 170 2.52 -8.26 -7.39
N LEU A 171 3.31 -9.13 -6.78
CA LEU A 171 4.53 -8.72 -6.08
C LEU A 171 5.68 -8.53 -7.06
N TRP A 172 6.52 -7.53 -6.82
CA TRP A 172 7.64 -7.18 -7.70
C TRP A 172 8.98 -7.75 -7.21
N PHE A 173 9.04 -8.16 -5.94
CA PHE A 173 10.23 -8.74 -5.31
C PHE A 173 9.92 -10.17 -4.84
N PRO A 174 10.16 -11.20 -5.67
CA PRO A 174 9.70 -12.56 -5.42
C PRO A 174 10.37 -13.25 -4.22
N GLU A 175 11.51 -12.74 -3.79
CA GLU A 175 12.25 -13.21 -2.61
C GLU A 175 12.05 -12.30 -1.38
N GLY A 176 11.18 -11.28 -1.50
CA GLY A 176 10.89 -10.34 -0.43
C GLY A 176 9.97 -10.90 0.65
N LYS A 177 9.92 -10.20 1.80
CA LYS A 177 9.06 -10.55 2.95
C LYS A 177 7.59 -10.75 2.55
N ASN A 178 7.06 -9.88 1.70
CA ASN A 178 5.68 -9.96 1.23
C ASN A 178 5.40 -11.23 0.44
N ALA A 179 6.37 -11.77 -0.30
CA ALA A 179 6.19 -13.02 -1.03
C ALA A 179 6.05 -14.21 -0.08
N GLU A 180 6.83 -14.23 1.01
CA GLU A 180 6.67 -15.22 2.07
C GLU A 180 5.30 -15.11 2.77
N GLN A 181 4.88 -13.89 3.09
CA GLN A 181 3.60 -13.64 3.75
C GLN A 181 2.41 -13.94 2.84
N LEU A 182 2.51 -13.64 1.55
CA LEU A 182 1.52 -14.00 0.55
C LEU A 182 1.39 -15.52 0.43
N LYS A 183 2.49 -16.28 0.44
CA LYS A 183 2.45 -17.76 0.45
C LYS A 183 1.74 -18.28 1.69
N LYS A 184 2.00 -17.73 2.87
CA LYS A 184 1.29 -18.09 4.11
C LYS A 184 -0.20 -17.79 4.02
N LEU A 185 -0.57 -16.62 3.50
CA LEU A 185 -1.97 -16.24 3.27
C LEU A 185 -2.65 -17.18 2.26
N GLN A 186 -1.99 -17.49 1.14
CA GLN A 186 -2.48 -18.40 0.11
C GLN A 186 -2.68 -19.82 0.64
N ALA A 187 -1.82 -20.30 1.54
CA ALA A 187 -2.00 -21.59 2.21
C ALA A 187 -3.26 -21.62 3.11
N ILE A 188 -3.64 -20.49 3.73
CA ILE A 188 -4.91 -20.37 4.46
C ILE A 188 -6.07 -20.33 3.48
N ILE A 189 -5.97 -19.55 2.39
CA ILE A 189 -7.03 -19.43 1.38
C ILE A 189 -7.34 -20.78 0.72
N ALA A 190 -6.32 -21.59 0.44
CA ALA A 190 -6.47 -22.89 -0.22
C ALA A 190 -7.13 -23.98 0.68
N ASP A 191 -7.14 -23.78 1.99
CA ASP A 191 -7.80 -24.67 2.95
C ASP A 191 -9.14 -24.07 3.36
N GLU A 192 -10.21 -24.41 2.63
CA GLU A 192 -11.55 -23.85 2.85
C GLU A 192 -12.05 -24.03 4.28
N GLY A 193 -11.75 -25.18 4.90
CA GLY A 193 -12.13 -25.49 6.27
C GLY A 193 -11.44 -24.55 7.25
N ARG A 194 -10.13 -24.41 7.14
CA ARG A 194 -9.34 -23.48 7.96
C ARG A 194 -9.74 -22.04 7.71
N LEU A 195 -9.93 -21.63 6.45
CA LEU A 195 -10.33 -20.28 6.10
C LEU A 195 -11.67 -19.91 6.75
N ARG A 196 -12.63 -20.84 6.73
CA ARG A 196 -13.94 -20.65 7.36
C ARG A 196 -13.86 -20.58 8.88
N GLN A 197 -13.02 -21.40 9.50
CA GLN A 197 -12.77 -21.31 10.95
C GLN A 197 -12.16 -19.97 11.34
N VAL A 198 -11.16 -19.48 10.59
CA VAL A 198 -10.54 -18.18 10.83
C VAL A 198 -11.53 -17.04 10.64
N PHE A 199 -12.32 -17.07 9.56
CA PHE A 199 -13.39 -16.11 9.34
C PHE A 199 -14.37 -16.09 10.52
N ASN A 200 -14.86 -17.25 10.94
CA ASN A 200 -15.83 -17.35 12.03
C ASN A 200 -15.27 -16.75 13.33
N ARG A 201 -14.03 -17.07 13.69
CA ARG A 201 -13.37 -16.52 14.87
C ARG A 201 -13.29 -14.99 14.80
N ILE A 202 -12.73 -14.45 13.71
CA ILE A 202 -12.56 -13.00 13.53
C ILE A 202 -13.92 -12.29 13.48
N PHE A 203 -14.92 -12.87 12.82
CA PHE A 203 -16.25 -12.28 12.70
C PHE A 203 -16.93 -12.11 14.06
N GLU A 204 -16.80 -13.08 14.97
CA GLU A 204 -17.32 -12.93 16.34
C GLU A 204 -16.50 -11.94 17.19
N GLU A 205 -15.18 -11.85 16.95
CA GLU A 205 -14.31 -10.88 17.66
C GLU A 205 -14.57 -9.41 17.26
N GLU A 206 -15.02 -9.17 16.02
CA GLU A 206 -15.17 -7.82 15.44
C GLU A 206 -16.62 -7.30 15.42
N LYS A 207 -17.60 -8.14 15.77
CA LYS A 207 -19.03 -7.79 15.84
C LYS A 207 -19.39 -7.13 17.16
#